data_AF-A0A5A8D4D2-F1
#
_entry.id   AF-A0A5A8D4D2-F1
#
_cell.length_a   1.000
_cell.length_b   1.000
_cell.length_c   1.000
_cell.angle_alpha   90.00
_cell.angle_beta   90.00
_cell.angle_gamma   90.00
#
_symmetry.space_group_name_H-M   'P 1'
#
loop_
_entity.id
_entity.type
_entity.pdbx_description
1 polymer ?
#
loop_
_entity_poly.entity_id
_entity_poly.type
_entity_poly.pdbx_seq_one_letter_code
_entity_poly.pdbx_strand_id
1 'polypeptide(L)'
;MTPGCAASASGIEVVTAAGDHGPAASDPPSPRGSVTVQAPVVLLTVPSSVLRAALMPAHGPPAEPRPRQPRPLRFCPSGLVPEWKRRAAAASHMGSYCKVAMRWPAAERWWPATAPAVWGVLRHDRVTFPPEQPEGESEEDVGGSPAASEDDGAPVTDQAGGALARGEVEVEAAAAAAAKPSSGLASRAAVSGASPHVRYIENYAAFKGPKGAAGAVLVAVLVAEEALEVAAAEAAEPGAGRRMALAAALAAVREVASAAFGIREPVPAPAGWEFVDWDNDPDAAGAYSYLRVGSDGNALDRLGEPYALEGGGRAVGTMLWAGEAADAEWMGSLHAAVRAGRRAGRHAAEALAPP
;
A
#
# COMPACT_ATOMS: atom_id res chain seq x y z
N MET A 1 23.01 -29.74 22.30
CA MET A 1 23.37 -28.51 23.04
C MET A 1 23.03 -27.33 22.17
N THR A 2 21.87 -26.71 22.39
CA THR A 2 21.53 -25.41 21.82
C THR A 2 22.48 -24.37 22.44
N PRO A 3 23.11 -23.49 21.65
CA PRO A 3 23.93 -22.43 22.22
C PRO A 3 23.01 -21.53 23.05
N GLY A 4 23.31 -21.42 24.35
CA GLY A 4 22.55 -20.59 25.25
C GLY A 4 22.64 -19.14 24.80
N CYS A 5 21.49 -18.52 24.54
CA CYS A 5 21.36 -17.07 24.59
C CYS A 5 21.79 -16.64 25.99
N ALA A 6 23.05 -16.23 26.14
CA ALA A 6 23.45 -15.39 27.26
C ALA A 6 22.47 -14.21 27.29
N ALA A 7 22.05 -13.79 28.49
CA ALA A 7 21.17 -12.66 28.73
C ALA A 7 21.84 -11.36 28.21
N SER A 8 21.81 -11.19 26.89
CA SER A 8 22.32 -10.05 26.16
C SER A 8 21.30 -8.94 26.29
N ALA A 9 21.80 -7.72 26.44
CA ALA A 9 21.02 -6.49 26.51
C ALA A 9 19.87 -6.49 25.48
N SER A 10 18.73 -5.94 25.88
CA SER A 10 17.58 -5.66 25.01
C SER A 10 18.09 -5.03 23.72
N GLY A 11 17.79 -5.66 22.58
CA GLY A 11 18.41 -5.29 21.31
C GLY A 11 17.53 -5.61 20.12
N ILE A 12 17.73 -4.86 19.05
CA ILE A 12 17.11 -5.15 17.75
C ILE A 12 18.17 -5.84 16.92
N GLU A 13 17.90 -7.07 16.54
CA GLU A 13 18.73 -7.78 15.57
C GLU A 13 18.15 -7.53 14.18
N VAL A 14 18.85 -6.72 13.38
CA VAL A 14 18.54 -6.56 11.97
C VAL A 14 19.29 -7.67 11.23
N VAL A 15 18.56 -8.71 10.82
CA VAL A 15 19.13 -9.76 9.98
C VAL A 15 18.95 -9.32 8.53
N THR A 16 19.97 -8.67 7.97
CA THR A 16 19.95 -8.34 6.54
C THR A 16 20.10 -9.63 5.76
N ALA A 17 19.02 -10.11 5.13
CA ALA A 17 19.15 -11.09 4.06
C ALA A 17 19.92 -10.41 2.92
N ALA A 18 21.01 -11.02 2.46
CA ALA A 18 21.77 -10.47 1.34
C ALA A 18 20.86 -10.47 0.10
N GLY A 19 20.38 -9.30 -0.30
CA GLY A 19 19.72 -9.09 -1.58
C GLY A 19 20.76 -9.03 -2.70
N ASP A 20 21.26 -10.18 -3.14
CA ASP A 20 21.88 -10.25 -4.47
C ASP A 20 20.73 -10.32 -5.48
N HIS A 21 20.41 -9.19 -6.13
CA HIS A 21 19.54 -9.17 -7.32
C HIS A 21 20.24 -9.73 -8.58
N GLY A 22 21.26 -10.58 -8.39
CA GLY A 22 21.93 -11.32 -9.46
C GLY A 22 21.18 -12.61 -9.81
N PRO A 23 21.29 -13.11 -11.05
CA PRO A 23 20.65 -14.37 -11.45
C PRO A 23 21.10 -15.51 -10.54
N ALA A 24 20.12 -16.20 -9.97
CA ALA A 24 20.19 -17.35 -9.08
C ALA A 24 21.55 -18.08 -9.04
N ALA A 25 22.44 -17.68 -8.13
CA ALA A 25 23.54 -18.53 -7.71
C ALA A 25 22.99 -19.61 -6.76
N SER A 26 23.42 -20.86 -6.96
CA SER A 26 22.86 -22.07 -6.33
C SER A 26 23.16 -22.23 -4.84
N ASP A 27 23.92 -21.32 -4.23
CA ASP A 27 24.25 -21.37 -2.81
C ASP A 27 23.80 -20.09 -2.11
N PRO A 28 23.02 -20.18 -1.01
CA PRO A 28 22.68 -19.02 -0.22
C PRO A 28 23.98 -18.40 0.30
N PRO A 29 24.21 -17.08 0.11
CA PRO A 29 25.41 -16.44 0.62
C PRO A 29 25.51 -16.68 2.13
N SER A 30 26.66 -17.17 2.59
CA SER A 30 26.94 -17.27 4.02
C SER A 30 26.70 -15.91 4.69
N PRO A 31 26.06 -15.86 5.88
CA PRO A 31 25.71 -14.60 6.51
C PRO A 31 26.96 -13.73 6.70
N ARG A 32 26.97 -12.56 6.07
CA ARG A 32 28.08 -11.59 6.14
C ARG A 32 28.07 -10.89 7.50
N GLY A 33 28.60 -11.56 8.52
CA GLY A 33 28.82 -10.98 9.85
C GLY A 33 27.54 -10.53 10.58
N SER A 34 27.70 -10.10 11.82
CA SER A 34 26.65 -9.43 12.59
C SER A 34 27.15 -8.08 13.05
N VAL A 35 26.27 -7.08 13.06
CA VAL A 35 26.55 -5.74 13.60
C VAL A 35 25.63 -5.51 14.79
N THR A 36 26.21 -5.16 15.93
CA THR A 36 25.46 -4.79 17.13
C THR A 36 25.57 -3.29 17.33
N VAL A 37 24.43 -2.61 17.42
CA VAL A 37 24.34 -1.18 17.70
C VAL A 37 23.63 -0.99 19.03
N GLN A 38 24.25 -0.24 19.94
CA GLN A 38 23.62 0.21 21.19
C GLN A 38 23.24 1.68 21.04
N ALA A 39 21.98 2.00 21.29
CA ALA A 39 21.48 3.36 21.22
C ALA A 39 20.41 3.59 22.30
N PRO A 40 20.38 4.77 22.95
CA PRO A 40 19.33 5.12 23.92
C PRO A 40 17.98 5.36 23.23
N VAL A 41 17.98 5.65 21.92
CA VAL A 41 16.78 5.83 21.11
C VAL A 41 16.93 5.00 19.83
N VAL A 42 15.89 4.24 19.49
CA VAL A 42 15.78 3.54 18.21
C VAL A 42 14.58 4.07 17.44
N LEU A 43 14.83 4.61 16.25
CA LEU A 43 13.80 4.99 15.29
C LEU A 43 13.67 3.93 14.20
N LEU A 44 12.51 3.26 14.11
CA LEU A 44 12.22 2.36 12.98
C LEU A 44 11.35 3.07 11.95
N THR A 45 11.74 2.95 10.68
CA THR A 45 11.03 3.46 9.51
C THR A 45 10.75 2.37 8.47
N VAL A 46 10.65 1.12 8.93
CA VAL A 46 10.37 -0.02 8.04
C VAL A 46 8.92 0.04 7.54
N PRO A 47 8.61 -0.47 6.34
CA PRO A 47 7.24 -0.52 5.82
C PRO A 47 6.29 -1.33 6.73
N SER A 48 5.00 -0.99 6.67
CA SER A 48 3.99 -1.57 7.55
C SER A 48 3.85 -3.09 7.39
N SER A 49 3.98 -3.59 6.16
CA SER A 49 4.03 -5.02 5.82
C SER A 49 5.19 -5.74 6.52
N VAL A 50 6.40 -5.18 6.47
CA VAL A 50 7.62 -5.70 7.09
C VAL A 50 7.48 -5.70 8.61
N LEU A 51 6.97 -4.60 9.17
CA LEU A 51 6.68 -4.49 10.60
C LEU A 51 5.66 -5.54 11.04
N ARG A 52 4.55 -5.68 10.29
CA ARG A 52 3.50 -6.66 10.59
C ARG A 52 4.03 -8.08 10.51
N ALA A 53 4.85 -8.42 9.52
CA ALA A 53 5.51 -9.72 9.41
C ALA A 53 6.46 -10.02 10.59
N ALA A 54 7.09 -8.99 11.14
CA ALA A 54 7.95 -9.11 12.33
C ALA A 54 7.16 -9.27 13.63
N LEU A 55 6.04 -8.55 13.78
CA LEU A 55 5.27 -8.49 15.02
C LEU A 55 4.22 -9.58 15.18
N MET A 56 3.65 -10.04 14.06
CA MET A 56 2.56 -11.01 14.07
C MET A 56 3.10 -12.44 14.02
N PRO A 57 2.58 -13.33 14.87
CA PRO A 57 2.77 -14.76 14.67
C PRO A 57 2.21 -15.14 13.30
N ALA A 58 2.80 -16.16 12.66
CA ALA A 58 2.18 -16.77 11.49
C ALA A 58 0.90 -17.49 11.97
N HIS A 59 -0.21 -16.75 12.08
CA HIS A 59 -1.49 -17.32 12.47
C HIS A 59 -2.18 -17.88 11.23
N GLY A 60 -2.17 -19.19 11.12
CA GLY A 60 -2.90 -19.94 10.11
C GLY A 60 -1.99 -20.79 9.21
N PRO A 61 -2.52 -21.88 8.65
CA PRO A 61 -1.90 -22.50 7.48
C PRO A 61 -1.75 -21.41 6.41
N PRO A 62 -0.61 -21.35 5.69
CA PRO A 62 -0.47 -20.39 4.60
C PRO A 62 -1.65 -20.57 3.66
N ALA A 63 -2.48 -19.53 3.52
CA ALA A 63 -3.69 -19.60 2.70
C ALA A 63 -3.36 -19.97 1.24
N GLU A 64 -2.12 -19.71 0.82
CA GLU A 64 -1.52 -20.17 -0.43
C GLU A 64 0.00 -20.34 -0.24
N PRO A 65 0.68 -21.18 -1.04
CA PRO A 65 2.12 -21.35 -1.02
C PRO A 65 2.84 -20.11 -1.57
N ARG A 66 2.77 -18.97 -0.87
CA ARG A 66 3.72 -17.90 -1.11
C ARG A 66 5.09 -18.38 -0.64
N PRO A 67 6.16 -18.23 -1.45
CA PRO A 67 7.51 -18.53 -0.99
C PRO A 67 7.74 -17.77 0.32
N ARG A 68 8.18 -18.48 1.37
CA ARG A 68 8.41 -17.88 2.68
C ARG A 68 9.45 -16.77 2.53
N GLN A 69 8.99 -15.52 2.42
CA GLN A 69 9.89 -14.39 2.46
C GLN A 69 10.60 -14.41 3.82
N PRO A 70 11.94 -14.28 3.84
CA PRO A 70 12.68 -14.18 5.09
C PRO A 70 12.10 -13.03 5.90
N ARG A 71 11.86 -13.23 7.20
CA ARG A 71 11.46 -12.13 8.09
C ARG A 71 12.69 -11.25 8.32
N PRO A 72 12.79 -10.05 7.73
CA PRO A 72 14.02 -9.26 7.78
C PRO A 72 14.21 -8.63 9.18
N LEU A 73 13.16 -8.58 9.99
CA LEU A 73 13.17 -7.95 11.31
C LEU A 73 12.69 -8.91 12.40
N ARG A 74 13.42 -8.95 13.50
CA ARG A 74 13.05 -9.66 14.73
C ARG A 74 13.23 -8.75 15.94
N PHE A 75 12.29 -8.83 16.87
CA PHE A 75 12.35 -8.13 18.15
C PHE A 75 12.75 -9.11 19.25
N CYS A 76 13.80 -8.77 20.00
CA CYS A 76 14.38 -9.62 21.04
C CYS A 76 14.43 -8.87 22.38
N PRO A 77 13.69 -9.30 23.41
CA PRO A 77 12.81 -10.48 23.44
C PRO A 77 11.58 -10.34 22.54
N SER A 78 10.90 -11.45 22.25
CA SER A 78 9.68 -11.45 21.43
C SER A 78 8.57 -10.58 22.03
N GLY A 79 8.58 -10.33 23.34
CA GLY A 79 7.68 -9.42 24.06
C GLY A 79 8.14 -7.96 24.13
N LEU A 80 9.24 -7.59 23.46
CA LEU A 80 9.80 -6.22 23.49
C LEU A 80 8.79 -5.16 23.04
N VAL A 81 7.93 -5.51 22.07
CA VAL A 81 6.89 -4.61 21.57
C VAL A 81 5.60 -4.81 22.37
N PRO A 82 5.02 -3.76 22.96
CA PRO A 82 3.83 -3.88 23.79
C PRO A 82 2.60 -4.25 22.94
N GLU A 83 1.62 -4.88 23.58
CA GLU A 83 0.46 -5.47 22.89
C GLU A 83 -0.41 -4.43 22.15
N TRP A 84 -0.63 -3.25 22.75
CA TRP A 84 -1.37 -2.17 22.11
C TRP A 84 -0.74 -1.74 20.78
N LYS A 85 0.59 -1.80 20.72
CA LYS A 85 1.40 -1.43 19.56
C LYS A 85 1.36 -2.50 18.46
N ARG A 86 1.31 -3.77 18.86
CA ARG A 86 1.05 -4.90 17.95
C ARG A 86 -0.32 -4.81 17.31
N ARG A 87 -1.36 -4.51 18.10
CA ARG A 87 -2.72 -4.32 17.58
C ARG A 87 -2.79 -3.15 16.59
N ALA A 88 -2.12 -2.04 16.91
CA ALA A 88 -1.99 -0.91 15.98
C ALA A 88 -1.34 -1.32 14.65
N ALA A 89 -0.25 -2.09 14.69
CA ALA A 89 0.40 -2.61 13.48
C ALA A 89 -0.48 -3.61 12.71
N ALA A 90 -1.28 -4.42 13.40
CA ALA A 90 -2.17 -5.40 12.78
C ALA A 90 -3.36 -4.77 12.04
N ALA A 91 -3.79 -3.58 12.46
CA ALA A 91 -4.87 -2.81 11.83
C ALA A 91 -4.44 -2.19 10.49
N SER A 92 -3.14 -1.90 10.34
CA SER A 92 -2.56 -1.44 9.08
C SER A 92 -2.31 -2.62 8.13
N HIS A 93 -2.66 -2.42 6.86
CA HIS A 93 -2.30 -3.32 5.77
C HIS A 93 -1.52 -2.55 4.72
N MET A 94 -0.82 -3.26 3.83
CA MET A 94 -0.26 -2.64 2.63
C MET A 94 -1.06 -3.06 1.42
N GLY A 95 -1.51 -2.07 0.67
CA GLY A 95 -2.06 -2.26 -0.66
C GLY A 95 -0.92 -2.52 -1.64
N SER A 96 -1.28 -3.07 -2.79
CA SER A 96 -0.31 -3.41 -3.83
C SER A 96 -0.74 -2.85 -5.17
N TYR A 97 0.24 -2.49 -5.97
CA TYR A 97 0.08 -2.17 -7.38
C TYR A 97 1.40 -2.48 -8.07
N CYS A 98 1.37 -2.59 -9.40
CA CYS A 98 2.59 -2.66 -10.20
C CYS A 98 2.69 -1.46 -11.14
N LYS A 99 3.91 -1.06 -11.48
CA LYS A 99 4.16 -0.04 -12.50
C LYS A 99 5.01 -0.62 -13.62
N VAL A 100 4.59 -0.37 -14.85
CA VAL A 100 5.39 -0.64 -16.05
C VAL A 100 5.77 0.70 -16.66
N ALA A 101 7.04 1.09 -16.50
CA ALA A 101 7.59 2.26 -17.15
C ALA A 101 8.14 1.88 -18.52
N MET A 102 7.66 2.51 -19.58
CA MET A 102 8.06 2.25 -20.96
C MET A 102 8.71 3.51 -21.55
N ARG A 103 9.82 3.33 -22.25
CA ARG A 103 10.64 4.40 -22.81
C ARG A 103 10.62 4.34 -24.33
N TRP A 104 10.37 5.47 -24.97
CA TRP A 104 10.54 5.66 -26.40
C TRP A 104 11.60 6.73 -26.70
N PRO A 105 12.29 6.62 -27.84
CA PRO A 105 13.09 7.73 -28.36
C PRO A 105 12.22 8.99 -28.50
N ALA A 106 12.75 10.17 -28.20
CA ALA A 106 11.97 11.41 -28.33
C ALA A 106 11.43 11.64 -29.76
N ALA A 107 12.15 11.16 -30.77
CA ALA A 107 11.73 11.23 -32.18
C ALA A 107 10.52 10.33 -32.50
N GLU A 108 10.28 9.29 -31.68
CA GLU A 108 9.17 8.34 -31.85
C GLU A 108 7.99 8.67 -30.92
N ARG A 109 8.02 9.82 -30.25
CA ARG A 109 6.91 10.25 -29.38
C ARG A 109 5.68 10.53 -30.23
N TRP A 110 4.66 9.69 -30.06
CA TRP A 110 3.38 9.77 -30.77
C TRP A 110 2.27 10.47 -29.97
N TRP A 111 2.52 10.82 -28.70
CA TRP A 111 1.56 11.55 -27.86
C TRP A 111 1.97 13.03 -27.64
N PRO A 112 1.01 13.91 -27.31
CA PRO A 112 1.30 15.32 -27.04
C PRO A 112 2.22 15.51 -25.83
N ALA A 113 3.26 16.34 -25.99
CA ALA A 113 4.18 16.70 -24.90
C ALA A 113 3.48 17.45 -23.75
N THR A 114 2.37 18.12 -24.07
CA THR A 114 1.63 19.01 -23.18
C THR A 114 0.56 18.31 -22.35
N ALA A 115 0.32 17.01 -22.56
CA ALA A 115 -0.67 16.25 -21.82
C ALA A 115 0.00 15.60 -20.59
N PRO A 116 -0.09 16.16 -19.38
CA PRO A 116 0.66 15.66 -18.20
C PRO A 116 0.21 14.26 -17.74
N ALA A 117 -1.00 13.83 -18.12
CA ALA A 117 -1.50 12.48 -17.89
C ALA A 117 -2.60 12.17 -18.91
N VAL A 118 -2.74 10.90 -19.27
CA VAL A 118 -3.81 10.42 -20.15
C VAL A 118 -4.59 9.37 -19.40
N TRP A 119 -5.78 9.76 -18.96
CA TRP A 119 -6.64 8.87 -18.21
C TRP A 119 -7.44 8.03 -19.19
N GLY A 120 -7.01 6.80 -19.40
CA GLY A 120 -7.88 5.76 -19.94
C GLY A 120 -8.74 5.22 -18.81
N VAL A 121 -10.02 5.56 -18.79
CA VAL A 121 -10.96 4.87 -17.89
C VAL A 121 -11.36 3.59 -18.60
N LEU A 122 -10.73 2.48 -18.20
CA LEU A 122 -11.11 1.17 -18.70
C LEU A 122 -12.39 0.74 -17.98
N ARG A 123 -13.45 0.49 -18.76
CA ARG A 123 -14.68 -0.08 -18.21
C ARG A 123 -14.40 -1.51 -17.78
N HIS A 124 -14.48 -1.79 -16.48
CA HIS A 124 -14.76 -3.15 -16.04
C HIS A 124 -16.24 -3.42 -16.35
N ASP A 125 -16.51 -4.55 -17.00
CA ASP A 125 -17.84 -5.12 -16.98
C ASP A 125 -18.27 -5.23 -15.52
N ARG A 126 -19.46 -4.69 -15.22
CA ARG A 126 -19.99 -4.47 -13.86
C ARG A 126 -19.55 -5.58 -12.90
N VAL A 127 -18.77 -5.21 -11.88
CA VAL A 127 -18.65 -6.03 -10.67
C VAL A 127 -20.04 -6.07 -10.06
N THR A 128 -20.78 -7.17 -10.30
CA THR A 128 -22.00 -7.44 -9.55
C THR A 128 -21.57 -7.81 -8.14
N PHE A 129 -21.71 -6.86 -7.22
CA PHE A 129 -21.69 -7.19 -5.81
C PHE A 129 -22.83 -8.19 -5.56
N PRO A 130 -22.58 -9.33 -4.92
CA PRO A 130 -23.68 -10.18 -4.49
C PRO A 130 -24.64 -9.32 -3.66
N PRO A 131 -25.97 -9.46 -3.84
CA PRO A 131 -26.91 -8.73 -3.01
C PRO A 131 -26.54 -8.98 -1.55
N GLU A 132 -26.48 -7.91 -0.76
CA GLU A 132 -26.30 -7.98 0.70
C GLU A 132 -27.24 -9.08 1.20
N GLN A 133 -26.68 -10.14 1.79
CA GLN A 133 -27.55 -11.10 2.47
C GLN A 133 -28.30 -10.28 3.52
N PRO A 134 -29.64 -10.30 3.53
CA PRO A 134 -30.38 -9.60 4.56
C PRO A 134 -29.79 -10.06 5.89
N GLU A 135 -29.32 -9.11 6.69
CA GLU A 135 -28.85 -9.40 8.03
C GLU A 135 -29.96 -10.21 8.67
N GLY A 136 -29.67 -11.49 8.90
CA GLY A 136 -30.62 -12.37 9.56
C GLY A 136 -30.89 -11.74 10.90
N GLU A 137 -32.08 -11.19 11.07
CA GLU A 137 -32.66 -10.92 12.37
C GLU A 137 -32.66 -12.27 13.09
N SER A 138 -31.59 -12.54 13.85
CA SER A 138 -31.65 -13.54 14.89
C SER A 138 -32.56 -12.96 15.96
N GLU A 139 -33.87 -13.20 15.82
CA GLU A 139 -34.80 -13.21 16.93
C GLU A 139 -34.28 -14.26 17.92
N GLU A 140 -33.36 -13.86 18.80
CA GLU A 140 -33.19 -14.54 20.07
C GLU A 140 -34.44 -14.23 20.89
N ASP A 141 -35.33 -15.23 20.87
CA ASP A 141 -36.55 -15.36 21.63
C ASP A 141 -36.19 -15.39 23.14
N VAL A 142 -35.90 -14.22 23.73
CA VAL A 142 -35.73 -14.06 25.17
C VAL A 142 -37.10 -13.91 25.82
N GLY A 143 -37.79 -15.04 25.97
CA GLY A 143 -38.96 -15.16 26.82
C GLY A 143 -38.58 -14.98 28.29
N GLY A 144 -38.95 -13.84 28.88
CA GLY A 144 -38.73 -13.58 30.30
C GLY A 144 -39.31 -12.25 30.81
N SER A 145 -40.64 -12.11 30.82
CA SER A 145 -41.36 -11.14 31.67
C SER A 145 -41.33 -11.63 33.13
N PRO A 146 -41.40 -10.76 34.19
CA PRO A 146 -42.55 -9.87 34.37
C PRO A 146 -42.32 -8.50 35.07
N ALA A 147 -43.39 -7.69 34.97
CA ALA A 147 -43.93 -6.74 35.96
C ALA A 147 -43.36 -5.31 36.04
N ALA A 148 -44.05 -4.42 35.30
CA ALA A 148 -44.73 -3.19 35.74
C ALA A 148 -44.12 -2.31 36.85
N SER A 149 -43.81 -1.07 36.47
CA SER A 149 -44.26 0.11 37.21
C SER A 149 -44.35 1.31 36.26
N GLU A 150 -45.53 1.94 36.25
CA GLU A 150 -45.88 3.18 35.56
C GLU A 150 -45.07 4.35 36.15
N ASP A 151 -44.53 5.23 35.29
CA ASP A 151 -44.39 6.65 35.64
C ASP A 151 -44.38 7.54 34.38
N ASP A 152 -45.08 8.65 34.53
CA ASP A 152 -45.51 9.61 33.50
C ASP A 152 -44.40 10.59 33.10
N GLY A 153 -44.32 10.95 31.81
CA GLY A 153 -43.47 12.07 31.37
C GLY A 153 -43.38 12.33 29.87
N ALA A 154 -44.38 13.07 29.35
CA ALA A 154 -44.43 14.01 28.21
C ALA A 154 -43.34 14.06 27.09
N PRO A 155 -43.72 14.47 25.86
CA PRO A 155 -43.08 14.05 24.62
C PRO A 155 -41.88 14.92 24.20
N VAL A 156 -40.78 14.28 23.81
CA VAL A 156 -39.76 14.90 22.96
C VAL A 156 -40.12 14.58 21.51
N THR A 157 -40.30 15.64 20.73
CA THR A 157 -40.54 15.60 19.29
C THR A 157 -39.25 15.26 18.58
N ASP A 158 -39.12 14.03 18.10
CA ASP A 158 -38.06 13.64 17.18
C ASP A 158 -38.62 13.64 15.76
N GLN A 159 -38.25 14.65 14.99
CA GLN A 159 -38.61 14.76 13.58
C GLN A 159 -37.58 14.04 12.71
N ALA A 160 -38.11 13.10 11.93
CA ALA A 160 -37.64 12.71 10.59
C ALA A 160 -36.29 11.97 10.51
N GLY A 161 -36.35 10.67 10.83
CA GLY A 161 -35.59 9.66 10.11
C GLY A 161 -36.02 9.64 8.64
N GLY A 162 -35.32 10.42 7.81
CA GLY A 162 -35.42 10.33 6.37
C GLY A 162 -34.64 9.11 5.88
N ALA A 163 -35.36 8.06 5.49
CA ALA A 163 -34.80 7.00 4.68
C ALA A 163 -34.15 7.62 3.42
N LEU A 164 -32.83 7.53 3.30
CA LEU A 164 -32.13 7.81 2.06
C LEU A 164 -32.55 6.72 1.06
N ALA A 165 -33.57 7.03 0.25
CA ALA A 165 -33.83 6.31 -0.97
C ALA A 165 -32.51 6.28 -1.78
N ARG A 166 -32.00 5.08 -2.05
CA ARG A 166 -30.87 4.85 -2.95
C ARG A 166 -31.28 5.37 -4.33
N GLY A 167 -30.87 6.60 -4.65
CA GLY A 167 -30.95 7.14 -6.00
C GLY A 167 -29.91 6.44 -6.88
N GLU A 168 -30.37 5.82 -7.96
CA GLU A 168 -29.52 5.41 -9.06
C GLU A 168 -28.79 6.64 -9.59
N VAL A 169 -27.47 6.72 -9.38
CA VAL A 169 -26.64 7.74 -10.02
C VAL A 169 -26.22 7.18 -11.38
N GLU A 170 -27.05 7.39 -12.39
CA GLU A 170 -26.56 7.43 -13.77
C GLU A 170 -25.57 8.60 -13.87
N VAL A 171 -24.29 8.29 -14.09
CA VAL A 171 -23.30 9.31 -14.46
C VAL A 171 -23.54 9.62 -15.95
N GLU A 172 -24.49 10.51 -16.22
CA GLU A 172 -24.61 11.16 -17.51
C GLU A 172 -23.32 11.94 -17.79
N ALA A 173 -22.81 11.80 -19.02
CA ALA A 173 -21.69 12.57 -19.52
C ALA A 173 -22.09 14.05 -19.60
N ALA A 174 -21.78 14.81 -18.55
CA ALA A 174 -21.92 16.26 -18.54
C ALA A 174 -20.91 16.89 -19.52
N ALA A 175 -21.33 17.06 -20.78
CA ALA A 175 -20.77 18.05 -21.67
C ALA A 175 -21.23 19.44 -21.19
N ALA A 176 -20.40 20.12 -20.39
CA ALA A 176 -20.64 21.50 -19.99
C ALA A 176 -19.73 22.44 -20.78
N ALA A 177 -20.33 23.09 -21.78
CA ALA A 177 -19.82 24.31 -22.38
C ALA A 177 -19.86 25.48 -21.38
N ALA A 178 -18.90 26.41 -21.55
CA ALA A 178 -18.90 27.79 -21.08
C ALA A 178 -18.62 28.08 -19.58
N ALA A 179 -17.34 28.03 -19.19
CA ALA A 179 -16.70 29.04 -18.32
C ALA A 179 -15.17 28.97 -18.50
N LYS A 180 -14.48 30.12 -18.47
CA LYS A 180 -13.04 30.26 -18.77
C LYS A 180 -12.17 29.26 -17.96
N PRO A 181 -11.29 28.46 -18.60
CA PRO A 181 -10.48 27.48 -17.88
C PRO A 181 -9.27 28.18 -17.25
N SER A 182 -9.24 28.19 -15.91
CA SER A 182 -7.99 28.28 -15.17
C SER A 182 -7.70 26.88 -14.62
N SER A 183 -6.48 26.40 -14.82
CA SER A 183 -5.98 25.02 -14.64
C SER A 183 -6.34 24.03 -15.75
N GLY A 184 -5.31 23.37 -16.29
CA GLY A 184 -5.37 22.52 -17.48
C GLY A 184 -6.20 21.26 -17.26
N LEU A 185 -7.29 21.13 -18.01
CA LEU A 185 -8.10 19.91 -18.03
C LEU A 185 -7.37 18.79 -18.77
N ALA A 186 -7.23 17.64 -18.11
CA ALA A 186 -6.92 16.38 -18.75
C ALA A 186 -8.10 15.93 -19.63
N SER A 187 -7.82 15.49 -20.86
CA SER A 187 -8.83 14.84 -21.72
C SER A 187 -9.20 13.48 -21.13
N ARG A 188 -10.48 13.26 -20.83
CA ARG A 188 -11.04 11.95 -20.47
C ARG A 188 -11.50 11.24 -21.73
N ALA A 189 -10.92 10.10 -22.05
CA ALA A 189 -11.44 9.18 -23.06
C ALA A 189 -11.99 7.95 -22.34
N ALA A 190 -13.28 7.68 -22.51
CA ALA A 190 -13.87 6.41 -22.09
C ALA A 190 -13.52 5.37 -23.16
N VAL A 191 -12.80 4.32 -22.78
CA VAL A 191 -12.39 3.27 -23.71
C VAL A 191 -13.18 2.01 -23.39
N SER A 192 -13.90 1.49 -24.39
CA SER A 192 -14.75 0.31 -24.30
C SER A 192 -14.03 -0.86 -24.97
N GLY A 193 -13.92 -2.01 -24.28
CA GLY A 193 -13.27 -3.22 -24.79
C GLY A 193 -11.85 -3.45 -24.26
N ALA A 194 -11.50 -2.76 -23.19
CA ALA A 194 -10.14 -2.73 -22.72
C ALA A 194 -9.73 -3.94 -21.93
N SER A 195 -8.44 -4.28 -22.00
CA SER A 195 -7.85 -5.28 -21.12
C SER A 195 -8.16 -4.89 -19.67
N PRO A 196 -8.77 -5.76 -18.85
CA PRO A 196 -9.22 -5.39 -17.50
C PRO A 196 -8.06 -5.00 -16.56
N HIS A 197 -6.82 -5.12 -17.01
CA HIS A 197 -5.64 -5.13 -16.15
C HIS A 197 -4.96 -3.77 -15.93
N VAL A 198 -5.31 -2.70 -16.66
CA VAL A 198 -4.63 -1.39 -16.55
C VAL A 198 -5.61 -0.30 -16.13
N ARG A 199 -5.42 0.34 -14.96
CA ARG A 199 -6.40 1.33 -14.48
C ARG A 199 -6.18 2.72 -15.05
N TYR A 200 -4.93 3.10 -15.31
CA TYR A 200 -4.60 4.40 -15.89
C TYR A 200 -3.15 4.45 -16.42
N ILE A 201 -2.87 5.46 -17.25
CA ILE A 201 -1.55 5.71 -17.84
C ILE A 201 -1.08 7.12 -17.45
N GLU A 202 0.06 7.20 -16.79
CA GLU A 202 0.71 8.46 -16.44
C GLU A 202 1.69 8.85 -17.55
N ASN A 203 1.64 10.12 -17.98
CA ASN A 203 2.59 10.64 -18.94
C ASN A 203 3.70 11.40 -18.21
N TYR A 204 4.89 10.81 -18.18
CA TYR A 204 6.08 11.44 -17.62
C TYR A 204 6.87 12.20 -18.69
N ALA A 205 6.22 12.78 -19.70
CA ALA A 205 6.86 13.61 -20.72
C ALA A 205 7.64 14.81 -20.15
N ALA A 206 7.31 15.25 -18.92
CA ALA A 206 8.03 16.29 -18.20
C ALA A 206 9.17 15.75 -17.31
N PHE A 207 9.33 14.42 -17.21
CA PHE A 207 10.43 13.81 -16.46
C PHE A 207 11.72 14.07 -17.22
N LYS A 208 12.41 15.14 -16.81
CA LYS A 208 13.80 15.37 -17.18
C LYS A 208 14.59 14.23 -16.55
N GLY A 209 14.83 13.17 -17.32
CA GLY A 209 15.76 12.12 -16.92
C GLY A 209 17.10 12.72 -16.49
N PRO A 210 17.94 11.96 -15.78
CA PRO A 210 19.23 12.43 -15.30
C PRO A 210 20.03 13.06 -16.46
N LYS A 211 20.21 14.39 -16.37
CA LYS A 211 21.03 15.25 -17.25
C LYS A 211 20.98 14.91 -18.75
N GLY A 212 19.87 15.20 -19.41
CA GLY A 212 19.86 15.46 -20.86
C GLY A 212 19.44 14.30 -21.77
N ALA A 213 19.10 13.14 -21.22
CA ALA A 213 18.40 12.12 -22.00
C ALA A 213 16.94 12.57 -22.24
N ALA A 214 16.71 13.24 -23.36
CA ALA A 214 15.36 13.51 -23.86
C ALA A 214 14.74 12.18 -24.33
N GLY A 215 14.19 11.41 -23.39
CA GLY A 215 13.36 10.24 -23.65
C GLY A 215 11.90 10.57 -23.36
N ALA A 216 10.99 9.96 -24.11
CA ALA A 216 9.56 10.06 -23.83
C ALA A 216 9.15 8.82 -23.02
N VAL A 217 8.68 9.01 -21.78
CA VAL A 217 8.33 7.92 -20.86
C VAL A 217 6.82 7.92 -20.59
N LEU A 218 6.19 6.77 -20.80
CA LEU A 218 4.83 6.49 -20.31
C LEU A 218 4.92 5.45 -19.22
N VAL A 219 4.14 5.62 -18.16
CA VAL A 219 4.02 4.65 -17.07
C VAL A 219 2.60 4.13 -17.06
N ALA A 220 2.44 2.83 -17.26
CA ALA A 220 1.16 2.15 -17.06
C ALA A 220 1.09 1.63 -15.62
N VAL A 221 -0.05 1.82 -14.96
CA VAL A 221 -0.30 1.36 -13.60
C VAL A 221 -1.28 0.19 -13.62
N LEU A 222 -0.84 -0.94 -13.06
CA LEU A 222 -1.61 -2.18 -12.90
C LEU A 222 -2.05 -2.28 -11.43
N VAL A 223 -3.32 -2.57 -11.16
CA VAL A 223 -3.88 -2.58 -9.78
C VAL A 223 -4.08 -4.04 -9.30
N ALA A 224 -4.51 -4.21 -8.06
CA ALA A 224 -4.18 -5.31 -7.16
C ALA A 224 -4.63 -6.73 -7.57
N GLU A 225 -5.83 -6.93 -8.12
CA GLU A 225 -6.27 -8.29 -8.50
C GLU A 225 -5.42 -8.85 -9.64
N GLU A 226 -4.94 -7.95 -10.49
CA GLU A 226 -4.17 -8.28 -11.68
C GLU A 226 -2.66 -8.36 -11.38
N ALA A 227 -2.19 -7.63 -10.35
CA ALA A 227 -0.87 -7.83 -9.77
C ALA A 227 -0.70 -9.24 -9.18
N LEU A 228 -1.77 -9.86 -8.66
CA LEU A 228 -1.75 -11.23 -8.16
C LEU A 228 -1.57 -12.26 -9.29
N GLU A 229 -2.19 -12.06 -10.45
CA GLU A 229 -1.98 -12.94 -11.62
C GLU A 229 -0.55 -12.83 -12.17
N VAL A 230 -0.02 -11.60 -12.21
CA VAL A 230 1.39 -11.34 -12.55
C VAL A 230 2.33 -12.05 -11.57
N ALA A 231 2.06 -11.94 -10.26
CA ALA A 231 2.85 -12.61 -9.23
C ALA A 231 2.74 -14.15 -9.33
N ALA A 232 1.57 -14.69 -9.63
CA ALA A 232 1.36 -16.12 -9.82
C ALA A 232 2.15 -16.66 -11.03
N ALA A 233 2.16 -15.92 -12.14
CA ALA A 233 2.97 -16.25 -13.30
C ALA A 233 4.48 -16.20 -13.00
N GLU A 234 4.95 -15.17 -12.27
CA GLU A 234 6.35 -15.06 -11.84
C GLU A 234 6.77 -16.22 -10.92
N ALA A 235 5.87 -16.66 -10.05
CA ALA A 235 6.11 -17.81 -9.17
C ALA A 235 6.17 -19.13 -9.94
N ALA A 236 5.41 -19.28 -11.02
CA ALA A 236 5.42 -20.46 -11.88
C ALA A 236 6.68 -20.53 -12.76
N GLU A 237 7.10 -19.40 -13.31
CA GLU A 237 8.31 -19.28 -14.11
C GLU A 237 8.95 -17.91 -13.88
N PRO A 238 10.21 -17.84 -13.41
CA PRO A 238 10.92 -16.58 -13.23
C PRO A 238 10.89 -15.73 -14.50
N GLY A 239 10.43 -14.49 -14.38
CA GLY A 239 10.26 -13.54 -15.47
C GLY A 239 8.96 -13.67 -16.28
N ALA A 240 8.13 -14.70 -16.09
CA ALA A 240 6.86 -14.81 -16.82
C ALA A 240 5.85 -13.75 -16.38
N GLY A 241 5.78 -13.44 -15.09
CA GLY A 241 4.95 -12.35 -14.58
C GLY A 241 5.35 -11.01 -15.18
N ARG A 242 6.66 -10.71 -15.20
CA ARG A 242 7.16 -9.47 -15.81
C ARG A 242 6.80 -9.34 -17.29
N ARG A 243 6.91 -10.45 -18.06
CA ARG A 243 6.53 -10.47 -19.48
C ARG A 243 5.03 -10.29 -19.67
N MET A 244 4.21 -10.93 -18.84
CA MET A 244 2.75 -10.74 -18.86
C MET A 244 2.36 -9.30 -18.52
N ALA A 245 2.96 -8.71 -17.47
CA ALA A 245 2.72 -7.33 -17.07
C ALA A 245 3.08 -6.34 -18.20
N LEU A 246 4.23 -6.54 -18.87
CA LEU A 246 4.60 -5.73 -20.02
C LEU A 246 3.61 -5.87 -21.17
N ALA A 247 3.20 -7.10 -21.50
CA ALA A 247 2.25 -7.35 -22.58
C ALA A 247 0.90 -6.67 -22.31
N ALA A 248 0.39 -6.78 -21.09
CA ALA A 248 -0.84 -6.10 -20.65
C ALA A 248 -0.70 -4.57 -20.71
N ALA A 249 0.41 -4.02 -20.22
CA ALA A 249 0.70 -2.59 -20.28
C ALA A 249 0.77 -2.08 -21.73
N LEU A 250 1.44 -2.80 -22.64
CA LEU A 250 1.51 -2.44 -24.06
C LEU A 250 0.15 -2.49 -24.74
N ALA A 251 -0.69 -3.49 -24.42
CA ALA A 251 -2.04 -3.59 -24.95
C ALA A 251 -2.87 -2.37 -24.54
N ALA A 252 -2.87 -2.01 -23.26
CA ALA A 252 -3.59 -0.83 -22.78
C ALA A 252 -3.05 0.49 -23.35
N VAL A 253 -1.73 0.63 -23.47
CA VAL A 253 -1.11 1.79 -24.12
C VAL A 253 -1.59 1.93 -25.56
N ARG A 254 -1.64 0.84 -26.33
CA ARG A 254 -2.13 0.86 -27.72
C ARG A 254 -3.58 1.28 -27.80
N GLU A 255 -4.40 0.79 -26.89
CA GLU A 255 -5.81 1.09 -26.86
C GLU A 255 -6.08 2.55 -26.50
N VAL A 256 -5.41 3.06 -25.47
CA VAL A 256 -5.45 4.47 -25.09
C VAL A 256 -4.89 5.34 -26.21
N ALA A 257 -3.82 4.91 -26.90
CA ALA A 257 -3.26 5.62 -28.04
C ALA A 257 -4.28 5.78 -29.18
N SER A 258 -4.97 4.68 -29.51
CA SER A 258 -6.03 4.68 -30.52
C SER A 258 -7.21 5.56 -30.11
N ALA A 259 -7.71 5.39 -28.88
CA ALA A 259 -8.91 6.08 -28.42
C ALA A 259 -8.70 7.57 -28.12
N ALA A 260 -7.60 7.92 -27.45
CA ALA A 260 -7.35 9.30 -27.01
C ALA A 260 -6.65 10.15 -28.07
N PHE A 261 -5.86 9.55 -28.97
CA PHE A 261 -5.05 10.28 -29.94
C PHE A 261 -5.37 9.93 -31.40
N GLY A 262 -6.31 9.03 -31.65
CA GLY A 262 -6.68 8.61 -33.01
C GLY A 262 -5.56 7.87 -33.74
N ILE A 263 -4.60 7.30 -33.01
CA ILE A 263 -3.47 6.59 -33.60
C ILE A 263 -3.96 5.23 -34.11
N ARG A 264 -3.99 5.08 -35.44
CA ARG A 264 -4.39 3.84 -36.12
C ARG A 264 -3.21 2.95 -36.48
N GLU A 265 -2.02 3.53 -36.55
CA GLU A 265 -0.80 2.77 -36.76
C GLU A 265 -0.41 2.02 -35.49
N PRO A 266 0.32 0.89 -35.60
CA PRO A 266 0.84 0.20 -34.43
C PRO A 266 1.71 1.14 -33.61
N VAL A 267 1.40 1.31 -32.32
CA VAL A 267 2.31 1.98 -31.38
C VAL A 267 3.66 1.27 -31.44
N PRO A 268 4.77 1.99 -31.73
CA PRO A 268 6.11 1.41 -31.77
C PRO A 268 6.42 0.66 -30.47
N ALA A 269 7.22 -0.40 -30.55
CA ALA A 269 7.72 -1.06 -29.36
C ALA A 269 8.59 -0.07 -28.55
N PRO A 270 8.53 -0.09 -27.20
CA PRO A 270 9.39 0.75 -26.39
C PRO A 270 10.86 0.33 -26.58
N ALA A 271 11.76 1.30 -26.64
CA ALA A 271 13.21 1.07 -26.69
C ALA A 271 13.75 0.48 -25.38
N GLY A 272 13.01 0.60 -24.28
CA GLY A 272 13.29 -0.04 -23.00
C GLY A 272 12.12 0.05 -22.05
N TRP A 273 12.09 -0.84 -21.06
CA TRP A 273 11.04 -0.84 -20.04
C TRP A 273 11.58 -1.28 -18.68
N GLU A 274 10.89 -0.87 -17.63
CA GLU A 274 11.13 -1.25 -16.25
C GLU A 274 9.80 -1.67 -15.63
N PHE A 275 9.86 -2.64 -14.72
CA PHE A 275 8.72 -3.14 -13.99
C PHE A 275 9.01 -3.08 -12.50
N VAL A 276 8.09 -2.50 -11.76
CA VAL A 276 8.14 -2.38 -10.31
C VAL A 276 7.02 -3.23 -9.74
N ASP A 277 7.41 -4.23 -8.96
CA ASP A 277 6.54 -5.14 -8.21
C ASP A 277 6.78 -4.92 -6.73
N TRP A 278 5.90 -4.12 -6.12
CA TRP A 278 6.03 -3.76 -4.72
C TRP A 278 5.71 -4.93 -3.77
N ASP A 279 4.88 -5.89 -4.17
CA ASP A 279 4.50 -7.02 -3.32
C ASP A 279 5.66 -8.01 -3.15
N ASN A 280 6.45 -8.19 -4.20
CA ASN A 280 7.60 -9.09 -4.20
C ASN A 280 8.92 -8.42 -3.81
N ASP A 281 8.95 -7.09 -3.63
CA ASP A 281 10.10 -6.40 -3.05
C ASP A 281 10.24 -6.80 -1.56
N PRO A 282 11.34 -7.44 -1.14
CA PRO A 282 11.51 -7.92 0.24
C PRO A 282 11.62 -6.78 1.27
N ASP A 283 11.99 -5.57 0.83
CA ASP A 283 12.16 -4.41 1.70
C ASP A 283 10.86 -3.59 1.80
N ALA A 284 9.93 -3.76 0.84
CA ALA A 284 8.65 -3.06 0.81
C ALA A 284 7.45 -3.96 1.14
N ALA A 285 7.36 -5.16 0.55
CA ALA A 285 6.27 -6.13 0.69
C ALA A 285 4.86 -5.49 0.58
N GLY A 286 4.70 -4.58 -0.37
CA GLY A 286 3.53 -3.75 -0.59
C GLY A 286 3.91 -2.33 -0.99
N ALA A 287 2.94 -1.59 -1.55
CA ALA A 287 3.19 -0.29 -2.16
C ALA A 287 2.80 0.92 -1.30
N TYR A 288 1.69 0.82 -0.55
CA TYR A 288 1.22 1.88 0.35
C TYR A 288 0.35 1.34 1.48
N SER A 289 0.36 1.97 2.64
CA SER A 289 -0.46 1.57 3.78
C SER A 289 -1.94 1.97 3.63
N TYR A 290 -2.86 1.11 4.05
CA TYR A 290 -4.27 1.41 4.25
C TYR A 290 -4.83 0.79 5.54
N LEU A 291 -5.97 1.29 6.04
CA LEU A 291 -6.71 0.67 7.15
C LEU A 291 -7.72 -0.34 6.62
N ARG A 292 -7.73 -1.55 7.18
CA ARG A 292 -8.76 -2.54 6.83
C ARG A 292 -10.12 -2.08 7.32
N VAL A 293 -11.18 -2.45 6.59
CA VAL A 293 -12.55 -2.28 7.08
C VAL A 293 -12.69 -2.91 8.47
N GLY A 294 -13.33 -2.17 9.39
CA GLY A 294 -13.47 -2.56 10.80
C GLY A 294 -12.25 -2.27 11.67
N SER A 295 -11.18 -1.70 11.12
CA SER A 295 -10.05 -1.21 11.93
C SER A 295 -10.42 0.06 12.68
N ASP A 296 -9.82 0.23 13.85
CA ASP A 296 -9.87 1.49 14.59
C ASP A 296 -9.15 2.59 13.80
N GLY A 297 -9.84 3.71 13.52
CA GLY A 297 -9.29 4.87 12.81
C GLY A 297 -8.06 5.48 13.50
N ASN A 298 -7.94 5.32 14.82
CA ASN A 298 -6.80 5.83 15.60
C ASN A 298 -5.62 4.85 15.64
N ALA A 299 -5.71 3.69 14.98
CA ALA A 299 -4.65 2.69 15.02
C ALA A 299 -3.32 3.21 14.47
N LEU A 300 -3.34 4.07 13.45
CA LEU A 300 -2.12 4.59 12.83
C LEU A 300 -1.44 5.66 13.69
N ASP A 301 -2.20 6.49 14.39
CA ASP A 301 -1.63 7.44 15.34
C ASP A 301 -1.00 6.70 16.53
N ARG A 302 -1.66 5.68 17.06
CA ARG A 302 -1.05 4.74 18.03
C ARG A 302 0.18 4.05 17.46
N LEU A 303 0.19 3.71 16.16
CA LEU A 303 1.39 3.17 15.51
C LEU A 303 2.55 4.17 15.51
N GLY A 304 2.28 5.48 15.53
CA GLY A 304 3.27 6.54 15.67
C GLY A 304 3.69 6.89 17.11
N GLU A 305 3.00 6.42 18.14
CA GLU A 305 3.28 6.77 19.55
C GLU A 305 4.64 6.19 20.05
N PRO A 306 5.48 6.97 20.73
CA PRO A 306 6.71 6.44 21.33
C PRO A 306 6.41 5.46 22.46
N TYR A 307 7.33 4.53 22.76
CA TYR A 307 7.27 3.75 24.00
C TYR A 307 8.66 3.55 24.63
N ALA A 308 8.68 3.49 25.96
CA ALA A 308 9.90 3.22 26.72
C ALA A 308 10.28 1.74 26.59
N LEU A 309 11.57 1.48 26.40
CA LEU A 309 12.15 0.16 26.54
C LEU A 309 12.51 -0.04 28.00
N GLU A 310 12.03 -1.14 28.59
CA GLU A 310 12.28 -1.44 30.00
C GLU A 310 13.27 -2.61 30.16
N GLY A 311 14.16 -2.47 31.13
CA GLY A 311 15.08 -3.52 31.57
C GLY A 311 15.23 -3.47 33.08
N GLY A 312 14.87 -4.56 33.78
CA GLY A 312 14.95 -4.62 35.25
C GLY A 312 14.08 -3.59 35.96
N GLY A 313 12.90 -3.25 35.41
CA GLY A 313 11.97 -2.27 35.98
C GLY A 313 12.40 -0.81 35.82
N ARG A 314 13.38 -0.52 34.96
CA ARG A 314 13.83 0.83 34.63
C ARG A 314 13.77 1.07 33.13
N ALA A 315 13.51 2.31 32.72
CA ALA A 315 13.64 2.72 31.33
C ALA A 315 15.12 2.66 30.92
N VAL A 316 15.43 1.87 29.89
CA VAL A 316 16.77 1.70 29.32
C VAL A 316 16.91 2.35 27.93
N GLY A 317 15.80 2.80 27.35
CA GLY A 317 15.78 3.53 26.09
C GLY A 317 14.37 3.85 25.61
N THR A 318 14.27 4.35 24.38
CA THR A 318 12.99 4.69 23.73
C THR A 318 12.93 4.10 22.33
N MET A 319 11.80 3.46 22.02
CA MET A 319 11.46 3.05 20.67
C MET A 319 10.50 4.06 20.04
N LEU A 320 10.84 4.49 18.82
CA LEU A 320 10.07 5.43 18.02
C LEU A 320 9.74 4.79 16.67
N TRP A 321 8.54 5.03 16.16
CA TRP A 321 8.15 4.61 14.82
C TRP A 321 7.71 5.80 13.97
N ALA A 322 8.20 5.81 12.74
CA ALA A 322 7.82 6.76 11.72
C ALA A 322 7.67 6.05 10.37
N GLY A 323 7.06 6.73 9.42
CA GLY A 323 6.71 6.18 8.12
C GLY A 323 5.29 6.58 7.74
N GLU A 324 4.88 6.26 6.52
CA GLU A 324 3.55 6.64 6.01
C GLU A 324 2.39 6.03 6.81
N ALA A 325 2.60 4.86 7.44
CA ALA A 325 1.59 4.18 8.25
C ALA A 325 1.47 4.75 9.67
N ALA A 326 2.25 5.78 10.02
CA ALA A 326 2.28 6.39 11.35
C ALA A 326 1.64 7.79 11.37
N ASP A 327 0.77 8.12 10.42
CA ASP A 327 0.02 9.38 10.37
C ASP A 327 -1.38 9.08 9.81
N ALA A 328 -2.40 9.11 10.67
CA ALA A 328 -3.77 8.74 10.27
C ALA A 328 -4.39 9.73 9.27
N GLU A 329 -3.98 11.00 9.33
CA GLU A 329 -4.54 12.09 8.53
C GLU A 329 -4.08 12.01 7.06
N TRP A 330 -2.81 11.63 6.83
CA TRP A 330 -2.18 11.62 5.50
C TRP A 330 -1.70 10.23 5.05
N MET A 331 -2.32 9.17 5.59
CA MET A 331 -1.95 7.76 5.39
C MET A 331 -1.59 7.41 3.93
N GLY A 332 -0.55 6.59 3.75
CA GLY A 332 -0.15 6.07 2.43
C GLY A 332 0.52 7.12 1.53
N SER A 333 1.10 8.17 2.13
CA SER A 333 1.73 9.26 1.38
C SER A 333 3.14 9.60 1.88
N LEU A 334 3.93 10.20 0.97
CA LEU A 334 5.22 10.78 1.32
C LEU A 334 5.09 11.90 2.37
N HIS A 335 4.00 12.69 2.32
CA HIS A 335 3.76 13.76 3.28
C HIS A 335 3.56 13.20 4.70
N ALA A 336 2.80 12.10 4.85
CA ALA A 336 2.69 11.37 6.11
C ALA A 336 4.06 10.90 6.61
N ALA A 337 4.88 10.28 5.75
CA ALA A 337 6.20 9.81 6.14
C ALA A 337 7.10 10.95 6.66
N VAL A 338 7.09 12.10 5.99
CA VAL A 338 7.84 13.29 6.42
C VAL A 338 7.32 13.84 7.74
N ARG A 339 6.00 13.93 7.92
CA ARG A 339 5.37 14.40 9.16
C ARG A 339 5.68 13.48 10.34
N ALA A 340 5.49 12.17 10.16
CA ALA A 340 5.81 11.16 11.15
C ALA A 340 7.30 11.18 11.51
N GLY A 341 8.20 11.32 10.52
CA GLY A 341 9.64 11.46 10.75
C GLY A 341 9.99 12.69 11.56
N ARG A 342 9.36 13.85 11.27
CA ARG A 342 9.55 15.07 12.08
C ARG A 342 9.05 14.92 13.51
N ARG A 343 7.91 14.25 13.71
CA ARG A 343 7.36 13.96 15.04
C ARG A 343 8.30 13.05 15.84
N ALA A 344 8.76 11.95 15.23
CA ALA A 344 9.74 11.06 15.84
C ALA A 344 11.07 11.78 16.14
N GLY A 345 11.53 12.66 15.26
CA GLY A 345 12.72 13.49 15.51
C GLY A 345 12.60 14.39 16.75
N ARG A 346 11.42 14.94 17.02
CA ARG A 346 11.17 15.71 18.26
C ARG A 346 11.20 14.81 19.49
N HIS A 347 10.55 13.65 19.46
CA HIS A 347 10.61 12.69 20.56
C HIS A 347 12.02 12.16 20.81
N ALA A 348 12.81 11.95 19.75
CA ALA A 348 14.22 11.58 19.89
C ALA A 348 15.02 12.68 20.59
N ALA A 349 14.82 13.95 20.20
CA ALA A 349 15.48 15.08 20.85
C ALA A 349 15.09 15.22 22.33
N GLU A 350 13.81 15.04 22.66
CA GLU A 350 13.31 15.03 24.04
C GLU A 350 13.94 13.89 24.87
N ALA A 351 13.97 12.67 24.32
CA ALA A 351 14.54 11.50 25.01
C ALA A 351 16.07 11.58 25.20
N LEU A 352 16.76 12.36 24.36
CA LEU A 352 18.21 12.58 24.42
C LEU A 352 18.61 13.83 25.21
N ALA A 353 17.64 14.66 25.62
CA ALA A 353 17.92 15.86 26.38
C ALA A 353 18.53 15.51 27.74
N PRO A 354 19.50 16.30 28.24
CA PRO A 354 20.00 16.12 29.60
C PRO A 354 18.85 16.33 30.60
N PRO A 355 18.89 15.60 31.74
CA PRO A 355 17.87 15.70 32.78
C PRO A 355 17.78 17.07 33.45
#